data_AF-A0A078I3E7-F1
#
_entry.id   AF-A0A078I3E7-F1
#
_cell.length_a   1.000
_cell.length_b   1.000
_cell.length_c   1.000
_cell.angle_alpha   90.00
_cell.angle_beta   90.00
_cell.angle_gamma   90.00
#
_symmetry.space_group_name_H-M   'P 1'
#
loop_
_entity.id
_entity.type
_entity.pdbx_description
1 polymer ?
#
loop_
_entity_poly.entity_id
_entity_poly.type
_entity_poly.pdbx_seq_one_letter_code
_entity_poly.pdbx_strand_id
1 'polypeptide(L)'
;MKFFVSVALFFLFLNCFATAQTLIRDSCKTAAAKDPTLKYDFCVQSLEQDPQSKTATRIVETILKSKTYPPGTEPALRTCVELYDDANNSLNEALMNVKSGDYKSANVDLSAALDEPGTCEDGFKEKHAKSPVTNENNVLFQKILIPLAFTNML
;
A
#
# COMPACT_ATOMS: atom_id res chain seq x y z
N MET A 1 -3.43 30.17 33.67
CA MET A 1 -4.40 29.47 32.79
C MET A 1 -3.77 28.82 31.57
N LYS A 2 -2.98 29.53 30.73
CA LYS A 2 -2.36 28.97 29.51
C LYS A 2 -1.47 27.71 29.75
N PHE A 3 -0.70 27.68 30.83
CA PHE A 3 0.14 26.53 31.18
C PHE A 3 -0.69 25.27 31.51
N PHE A 4 -1.71 25.41 32.36
CA PHE A 4 -2.61 24.30 32.71
C PHE A 4 -3.40 23.77 31.51
N VAL A 5 -3.83 24.66 30.61
CA VAL A 5 -4.48 24.27 29.35
C VAL A 5 -3.52 23.49 28.45
N SER A 6 -2.26 23.93 28.34
CA SER A 6 -1.22 23.22 27.55
C SER A 6 -0.92 21.82 28.11
N VAL A 7 -0.86 21.68 29.43
CA VAL A 7 -0.61 20.39 30.09
C VAL A 7 -1.79 19.44 29.90
N ALA A 8 -3.03 19.93 30.04
CA ALA A 8 -4.22 19.13 29.80
C ALA A 8 -4.33 18.67 28.33
N LEU A 9 -4.03 19.55 27.38
CA LEU A 9 -3.98 19.20 25.96
C LEU A 9 -2.92 18.13 25.68
N PHE A 10 -1.72 18.27 26.24
CA PHE A 10 -0.66 17.28 26.08
C PHE A 10 -1.07 15.88 26.60
N PHE A 11 -1.70 15.81 27.78
CA PHE A 11 -2.23 14.55 28.30
C PHE A 11 -3.34 13.95 27.40
N LEU A 12 -4.24 14.78 26.85
CA LEU A 12 -5.26 14.31 25.91
C LEU A 12 -4.65 13.75 24.62
N PHE A 13 -3.63 14.43 24.08
CA PHE A 13 -2.88 13.95 22.91
C PHE A 13 -2.17 12.62 23.18
N LEU A 14 -1.52 12.45 24.34
CA LEU A 14 -0.84 11.21 24.71
C LEU A 14 -1.81 10.01 24.82
N ASN A 15 -2.97 10.22 25.45
CA ASN A 15 -3.97 9.15 25.59
C ASN A 15 -4.57 8.76 24.23
N CYS A 16 -4.89 9.73 23.38
CA CYS A 16 -5.40 9.48 22.02
C CYS A 16 -4.38 8.68 21.19
N PHE A 17 -3.11 9.07 21.21
CA PHE A 17 -2.04 8.38 20.51
C PHE A 17 -1.87 6.93 20.99
N ALA A 18 -1.85 6.70 22.30
CA ALA A 18 -1.76 5.35 22.87
C ALA A 18 -2.93 4.46 22.43
N THR A 19 -4.17 4.99 22.42
CA THR A 19 -5.35 4.22 21.98
C THR A 19 -5.34 3.88 20.49
N ALA A 20 -4.86 4.80 19.65
CA ALA A 20 -4.72 4.55 18.22
C ALA A 20 -3.69 3.45 17.94
N GLN A 21 -2.55 3.47 18.64
CA GLN A 21 -1.51 2.44 18.52
C GLN A 21 -2.01 1.05 18.91
N THR A 22 -2.76 0.92 20.01
CA THR A 22 -3.33 -0.37 20.41
C THR A 22 -4.33 -0.90 19.38
N LEU A 23 -5.20 -0.02 18.86
CA LEU A 23 -6.18 -0.39 17.84
C LEU A 23 -5.53 -0.85 16.53
N ILE A 24 -4.49 -0.14 16.07
CA ILE A 24 -3.72 -0.50 14.87
C ILE A 24 -3.09 -1.88 15.06
N ARG A 25 -2.43 -2.11 16.19
CA ARG A 25 -1.76 -3.38 16.48
C ARG A 25 -2.73 -4.54 16.54
N ASP A 26 -3.87 -4.39 17.21
CA ASP A 26 -4.88 -5.45 17.32
C ASP A 26 -5.55 -5.75 15.98
N SER A 27 -5.85 -4.70 15.19
CA SER A 27 -6.38 -4.84 13.83
C SER A 27 -5.40 -5.57 12.91
N CYS A 28 -4.14 -5.12 12.86
CA CYS A 28 -3.09 -5.76 12.06
C CYS A 28 -2.84 -7.21 12.50
N LYS A 29 -2.88 -7.50 13.79
CA LYS A 29 -2.73 -8.86 14.32
C LYS A 29 -3.88 -9.76 13.86
N THR A 30 -5.11 -9.26 13.92
CA THR A 30 -6.29 -10.00 13.47
C THR A 30 -6.27 -10.24 11.96
N ALA A 31 -5.90 -9.22 11.19
CA ALA A 31 -5.76 -9.31 9.74
C ALA A 31 -4.69 -10.34 9.33
N ALA A 32 -3.48 -10.25 9.90
CA ALA A 32 -2.38 -11.17 9.60
C ALA A 32 -2.65 -12.61 10.06
N ALA A 33 -3.51 -12.81 11.07
CA ALA A 33 -3.95 -14.15 11.48
C ALA A 33 -4.93 -14.78 10.47
N LYS A 34 -5.71 -13.97 9.75
CA LYS A 34 -6.64 -14.44 8.70
C LYS A 34 -5.98 -14.57 7.34
N ASP A 35 -5.01 -13.71 7.04
CA ASP A 35 -4.29 -13.67 5.77
C ASP A 35 -2.77 -13.82 6.00
N PRO A 36 -2.21 -15.04 5.77
CA PRO A 36 -0.78 -15.30 5.94
C PRO A 36 0.12 -14.50 4.99
N THR A 37 -0.42 -13.91 3.92
CA THR A 37 0.36 -13.09 2.97
C THR A 37 0.60 -11.69 3.52
N LEU A 38 -0.20 -11.24 4.49
CA LEU A 38 -0.06 -9.94 5.15
C LEU A 38 1.02 -9.97 6.23
N LYS A 39 2.03 -9.11 6.09
CA LYS A 39 3.10 -8.98 7.08
C LYS A 39 2.67 -8.06 8.21
N TYR A 40 2.50 -8.60 9.42
CA TYR A 40 2.12 -7.86 10.62
C TYR A 40 2.97 -6.59 10.84
N ASP A 41 4.30 -6.72 10.84
CA ASP A 41 5.20 -5.59 11.08
C ASP A 41 5.05 -4.49 10.02
N PHE A 42 4.83 -4.89 8.76
CA PHE A 42 4.62 -3.95 7.66
C PHE A 42 3.28 -3.23 7.80
N CYS A 43 2.22 -3.94 8.22
CA CYS A 43 0.90 -3.37 8.49
C CYS A 43 0.99 -2.29 9.58
N VAL A 44 1.62 -2.60 10.71
CA VAL A 44 1.79 -1.66 11.82
C VAL A 44 2.61 -0.45 11.39
N GLN A 45 3.79 -0.68 10.77
CA GLN A 45 4.65 0.42 10.32
C GLN A 45 3.96 1.32 9.28
N SER A 46 3.23 0.74 8.33
CA SER A 46 2.54 1.51 7.28
C SER A 46 1.43 2.40 7.83
N LEU A 47 0.77 1.98 8.92
CA LEU A 47 -0.32 2.74 9.54
C LEU A 47 0.17 3.73 10.61
N GLU A 48 1.36 3.51 11.20
CA GLU A 48 1.95 4.41 12.20
C GLU A 48 2.81 5.53 11.58
N GLN A 49 3.29 5.40 10.34
CA GLN A 49 4.18 6.36 9.67
C GLN A 49 3.46 7.39 8.77
N ASP A 50 4.06 8.59 8.64
CA ASP A 50 3.60 9.67 7.74
C ASP A 50 3.75 9.27 6.25
N PRO A 51 2.70 9.37 5.41
CA PRO A 51 2.62 8.80 4.06
C PRO A 51 3.52 9.42 2.97
N GLN A 52 4.65 10.05 3.28
CA GLN A 52 5.58 10.55 2.26
C GLN A 52 6.37 9.41 1.61
N SER A 53 5.69 8.60 0.79
CA SER A 53 6.30 7.58 -0.05
C SER A 53 6.45 8.08 -1.48
N LYS A 54 7.59 7.77 -2.09
CA LYS A 54 7.73 7.81 -3.52
C LYS A 54 6.79 6.76 -4.14
N THR A 55 5.78 7.19 -4.91
CA THR A 55 4.97 6.34 -5.80
C THR A 55 5.84 5.51 -6.73
N ALA A 56 5.41 4.27 -7.01
CA ALA A 56 6.10 3.32 -7.87
C ALA A 56 6.27 3.86 -9.31
N THR A 57 5.25 4.55 -9.84
CA THR A 57 5.29 5.21 -11.16
C THR A 57 6.50 6.13 -11.33
N ARG A 58 6.73 7.07 -10.40
CA ARG A 58 7.87 7.99 -10.51
C ARG A 58 9.23 7.29 -10.32
N ILE A 59 9.27 6.16 -9.60
CA ILE A 59 10.50 5.34 -9.52
C ILE A 59 10.78 4.73 -10.90
N VAL A 60 9.78 4.13 -11.55
CA VAL A 60 9.90 3.60 -12.91
C VAL A 60 10.30 4.69 -13.90
N GLU A 61 9.69 5.86 -13.85
CA GLU A 61 10.08 6.99 -14.72
C GLU A 61 11.54 7.41 -14.52
N THR A 62 12.05 7.35 -13.28
CA THR A 62 13.45 7.64 -12.97
C THR A 62 14.37 6.57 -13.55
N ILE A 63 13.98 5.30 -13.45
CA ILE A 63 14.70 4.17 -14.05
C ILE A 63 14.74 4.29 -15.58
N LEU A 64 13.61 4.65 -16.20
CA LEU A 64 13.49 4.91 -17.64
C LEU A 64 14.42 6.04 -18.10
N LYS A 65 14.42 7.18 -17.39
CA LYS A 65 15.28 8.33 -17.70
C LYS A 65 16.77 8.02 -17.54
N SER A 66 17.13 7.29 -16.48
CA SER A 66 18.52 6.93 -16.18
C SER A 66 19.03 5.72 -16.97
N LYS A 67 18.16 5.01 -17.69
CA LYS A 67 18.47 3.79 -18.44
C LYS A 67 19.08 2.69 -17.56
N THR A 68 18.63 2.60 -16.31
CA THR A 68 19.14 1.65 -15.31
C THR A 68 18.34 0.34 -15.28
N TYR A 69 18.25 -0.32 -16.43
CA TYR A 69 17.47 -1.56 -16.58
C TYR A 69 18.09 -2.52 -17.60
N PRO A 70 17.77 -3.84 -17.53
CA PRO A 70 18.29 -4.80 -18.49
C PRO A 70 17.91 -4.49 -19.94
N PRO A 71 18.77 -4.76 -20.94
CA PRO A 71 18.42 -4.56 -22.34
C PRO A 71 17.14 -5.31 -22.73
N GLY A 72 16.27 -4.64 -23.50
CA GLY A 72 15.02 -5.23 -23.99
C GLY A 72 13.86 -5.23 -22.98
N THR A 73 14.04 -4.73 -21.75
CA THR A 73 12.96 -4.66 -20.75
C THR A 73 12.29 -3.28 -20.65
N GLU A 74 12.64 -2.33 -21.52
CA GLU A 74 11.96 -1.02 -21.55
C GLU A 74 10.44 -1.15 -21.74
N PRO A 75 9.93 -2.01 -22.64
CA PRO A 75 8.48 -2.19 -22.78
C PRO A 75 7.83 -2.68 -21.47
N ALA A 76 8.47 -3.62 -20.75
CA ALA A 76 7.97 -4.10 -19.47
C ALA A 76 7.89 -2.98 -18.42
N LEU A 77 8.89 -2.09 -18.37
CA LEU A 77 8.82 -0.90 -17.50
C LEU A 77 7.65 0.03 -17.86
N ARG A 78 7.39 0.25 -19.15
CA ARG A 78 6.26 1.08 -19.59
C ARG A 78 4.92 0.45 -19.23
N THR A 79 4.79 -0.87 -19.41
CA THR A 79 3.63 -1.62 -18.94
C THR A 79 3.46 -1.47 -17.43
N CYS A 80 4.51 -1.55 -16.62
CA CYS A 80 4.39 -1.30 -15.17
C CYS A 80 3.83 0.09 -14.84
N VAL A 81 4.12 1.13 -15.63
CA VAL A 81 3.51 2.46 -15.42
C VAL A 81 2.00 2.40 -15.62
N GLU A 82 1.55 1.77 -16.72
CA GLU A 82 0.12 1.60 -17.01
C GLU A 82 -0.59 0.81 -15.90
N LEU A 83 -0.02 -0.32 -15.48
CA LEU A 83 -0.57 -1.17 -14.40
C LEU A 83 -0.64 -0.41 -13.07
N TYR A 84 0.34 0.46 -12.75
CA TYR A 84 0.30 1.27 -11.53
C TYR A 84 -0.74 2.39 -11.58
N ASP A 85 -0.97 2.97 -12.75
CA ASP A 85 -2.02 3.96 -12.95
C ASP A 85 -3.41 3.31 -12.85
N ASP A 86 -3.57 2.09 -13.40
CA ASP A 86 -4.78 1.26 -13.25
C ASP A 86 -5.02 0.89 -11.78
N ALA A 87 -3.99 0.41 -11.07
CA ALA A 87 -4.07 0.15 -9.64
C ALA A 87 -4.51 1.39 -8.85
N ASN A 88 -4.01 2.58 -9.21
CA ASN A 88 -4.40 3.82 -8.56
C ASN A 88 -5.86 4.20 -8.85
N ASN A 89 -6.38 3.94 -10.05
CA ASN A 89 -7.78 4.13 -10.37
C ASN A 89 -8.67 3.22 -9.52
N SER A 90 -8.36 1.92 -9.47
CA SER A 90 -9.09 0.97 -8.62
C SER A 90 -8.99 1.32 -7.13
N LEU A 91 -7.84 1.81 -6.64
CA LEU A 91 -7.71 2.29 -5.26
C LEU A 91 -8.62 3.50 -4.96
N ASN A 92 -8.81 4.39 -5.92
CA ASN A 92 -9.74 5.52 -5.77
C ASN A 92 -11.20 5.05 -5.73
N GLU A 93 -11.55 4.07 -6.56
CA GLU A 93 -12.89 3.45 -6.54
C GLU A 93 -13.14 2.72 -5.22
N ALA A 94 -12.18 1.91 -4.77
CA ALA A 94 -12.22 1.25 -3.47
C ALA A 94 -12.45 2.27 -2.33
N LEU A 95 -11.76 3.41 -2.37
CA LEU A 95 -11.91 4.46 -1.37
C LEU A 95 -13.32 5.07 -1.38
N MET A 96 -13.93 5.27 -2.56
CA MET A 96 -15.32 5.72 -2.67
C MET A 96 -16.28 4.68 -2.08
N ASN A 97 -16.07 3.40 -2.38
CA ASN A 97 -16.88 2.29 -1.90
C ASN A 97 -16.74 2.09 -0.37
N VAL A 98 -15.55 2.24 0.19
CA VAL A 98 -15.36 2.25 1.65
C VAL A 98 -16.13 3.41 2.31
N LYS A 99 -16.09 4.62 1.71
CA LYS A 99 -16.79 5.79 2.25
C LYS A 99 -18.32 5.65 2.19
N SER A 100 -18.85 4.91 1.22
CA SER A 100 -20.29 4.63 1.10
C SER A 100 -20.74 3.41 1.93
N GLY A 101 -19.79 2.64 2.48
CA GLY A 101 -20.04 1.40 3.22
C GLY A 101 -20.24 0.17 2.32
N ASP A 102 -20.01 0.28 1.02
CA ASP A 102 -20.03 -0.85 0.08
C ASP A 102 -18.69 -1.61 0.11
N TYR A 103 -18.45 -2.33 1.21
CA TYR A 103 -17.21 -3.08 1.40
C TYR A 103 -17.03 -4.23 0.40
N LYS A 104 -18.12 -4.75 -0.18
CA LYS A 104 -18.06 -5.80 -1.18
C LYS A 104 -17.46 -5.27 -2.48
N SER A 105 -17.94 -4.13 -2.97
CA SER A 105 -17.34 -3.50 -4.16
C SER A 105 -15.92 -3.01 -3.88
N ALA A 106 -15.67 -2.45 -2.70
CA ALA A 106 -14.31 -2.08 -2.30
C ALA A 106 -13.34 -3.28 -2.31
N ASN A 107 -13.78 -4.47 -1.90
CA ASN A 107 -12.98 -5.68 -1.94
C ASN A 107 -12.60 -6.10 -3.37
N VAL A 108 -13.55 -5.97 -4.31
CA VAL A 108 -13.31 -6.24 -5.74
C VAL A 108 -12.26 -5.28 -6.28
N ASP A 109 -12.41 -3.98 -6.04
CA ASP A 109 -11.48 -2.96 -6.53
C ASP A 109 -10.08 -3.11 -5.90
N LEU A 110 -10.01 -3.42 -4.61
CA LEU A 110 -8.75 -3.69 -3.92
C LEU A 110 -8.05 -4.95 -4.44
N SER A 111 -8.81 -5.99 -4.78
CA SER A 111 -8.25 -7.22 -5.35
C SER A 111 -7.69 -6.97 -6.76
N ALA A 112 -8.41 -6.20 -7.59
CA ALA A 112 -7.92 -5.78 -8.90
C ALA A 112 -6.60 -5.01 -8.79
N ALA A 113 -6.55 -4.01 -7.90
CA ALA A 113 -5.33 -3.24 -7.67
C ALA A 113 -4.16 -4.11 -7.14
N LEU A 114 -4.46 -5.16 -6.36
CA LEU A 114 -3.44 -6.03 -5.76
C LEU A 114 -2.70 -6.89 -6.79
N ASP A 115 -3.34 -7.22 -7.92
CA ASP A 115 -2.76 -8.05 -8.98
C ASP A 115 -1.70 -7.29 -9.80
N GLU A 116 -1.85 -5.96 -9.92
CA GLU A 116 -1.03 -5.12 -10.79
C GLU A 116 0.49 -5.16 -10.51
N PRO A 117 0.97 -5.08 -9.25
CA PRO A 117 2.39 -5.24 -8.95
C PRO A 117 2.94 -6.64 -9.33
N GLY A 118 2.09 -7.67 -9.26
CA GLY A 118 2.44 -9.04 -9.65
C GLY A 118 2.58 -9.16 -11.17
N THR A 119 1.62 -8.62 -11.91
CA THR A 119 1.64 -8.56 -13.38
C THR A 119 2.85 -7.78 -13.90
N CYS A 120 3.21 -6.67 -13.25
CA CYS A 120 4.43 -5.93 -13.56
C CYS A 120 5.67 -6.81 -13.40
N GLU A 121 5.78 -7.57 -12.31
CA GLU A 121 6.91 -8.47 -12.08
C GLU A 121 6.98 -9.60 -13.12
N ASP A 122 5.83 -10.15 -13.50
CA ASP A 122 5.75 -11.23 -14.50
C ASP A 122 6.23 -10.78 -15.88
N GLY A 123 5.98 -9.52 -16.27
CA GLY A 123 6.53 -8.94 -17.50
C GLY A 123 8.06 -8.98 -17.60
N PHE A 124 8.79 -8.97 -16.48
CA PHE A 124 10.25 -9.17 -16.48
C PHE A 124 10.63 -10.65 -16.48
N LYS A 125 9.88 -11.50 -15.76
CA LYS A 125 10.11 -12.96 -15.73
C LYS A 125 9.98 -13.58 -17.12
N GLU A 126 8.99 -13.14 -17.90
CA GLU A 126 8.78 -13.58 -19.30
C GLU A 126 9.94 -13.22 -20.23
N LYS A 127 10.67 -12.15 -19.90
CA LYS A 127 11.91 -11.74 -20.59
C LYS A 127 13.16 -12.40 -20.02
N HIS A 128 13.01 -13.31 -19.06
CA HIS A 128 14.11 -13.89 -18.29
C HIS A 128 15.05 -12.84 -17.68
N ALA A 129 14.49 -11.69 -17.30
CA ALA A 129 15.22 -10.56 -16.77
C ALA A 129 14.87 -10.31 -15.31
N LYS A 130 15.82 -9.78 -14.55
CA LYS A 130 15.57 -9.31 -13.19
C LYS A 130 14.84 -7.96 -13.25
N SER A 131 13.68 -7.89 -12.60
CA SER A 131 12.95 -6.63 -12.45
C SER A 131 13.76 -5.63 -11.61
N PRO A 132 13.93 -4.38 -12.09
CA PRO A 132 14.57 -3.33 -11.31
C PRO A 132 13.62 -2.73 -10.25
N VAL A 133 12.35 -3.16 -10.21
CA VAL A 133 11.30 -2.62 -9.32
C VAL A 133 10.65 -3.69 -8.43
N THR A 134 11.28 -4.85 -8.25
CA THR A 134 10.74 -5.93 -7.39
C THR A 134 10.45 -5.46 -5.97
N ASN A 135 11.30 -4.58 -5.41
CA ASN A 135 11.10 -4.09 -4.05
C ASN A 135 9.87 -3.18 -3.96
N GLU A 136 9.72 -2.29 -4.93
CA GLU A 136 8.60 -1.37 -5.06
C GLU A 136 7.29 -2.15 -5.26
N ASN A 137 7.30 -3.19 -6.09
CA ASN A 137 6.17 -4.10 -6.28
C ASN A 137 5.77 -4.77 -4.96
N ASN A 138 6.73 -5.29 -4.21
CA ASN A 138 6.46 -5.94 -2.91
C ASN A 138 5.91 -4.96 -1.86
N VAL A 139 6.40 -3.73 -1.85
CA VAL A 139 5.91 -2.66 -0.95
C VAL A 139 4.50 -2.26 -1.35
N LEU A 140 4.23 -2.06 -2.64
CA LEU A 140 2.91 -1.70 -3.16
C LEU A 140 1.89 -2.82 -2.88
N PHE A 141 2.25 -4.07 -3.17
CA PHE A 141 1.43 -5.24 -2.85
C PHE A 141 1.02 -5.25 -1.37
N GLN A 142 1.97 -5.12 -0.44
CA GLN A 142 1.65 -5.11 0.99
C GLN A 142 0.79 -3.89 1.38
N LYS A 143 0.98 -2.72 0.76
CA LYS A 143 0.17 -1.54 1.01
C LYS A 143 -1.28 -1.71 0.57
N ILE A 144 -1.53 -2.39 -0.54
CA ILE A 144 -2.88 -2.69 -1.05
C ILE A 144 -3.52 -3.84 -0.25
N LEU A 145 -2.70 -4.80 0.18
CA LEU A 145 -3.17 -5.94 0.96
C LEU A 145 -3.70 -5.54 2.34
N ILE A 146 -3.14 -4.51 2.99
CA ILE A 146 -3.64 -4.03 4.30
C ILE A 146 -5.14 -3.66 4.25
N PRO A 147 -5.60 -2.71 3.41
CA PRO A 147 -7.02 -2.39 3.32
C PRO A 147 -7.86 -3.56 2.80
N LEU A 148 -7.34 -4.42 1.92
CA LEU A 148 -8.06 -5.63 1.48
C LEU A 148 -8.31 -6.60 2.64
N ALA A 149 -7.29 -6.84 3.48
CA ALA A 149 -7.44 -7.70 4.64
C ALA A 149 -8.44 -7.12 5.65
N PHE A 150 -8.48 -5.79 5.80
CA PHE A 150 -9.48 -5.13 6.64
C PHE A 150 -10.89 -5.20 6.06
N THR A 151 -11.10 -5.05 4.75
CA THR A 151 -12.43 -5.22 4.16
C THR A 151 -12.94 -6.66 4.29
N ASN A 152 -12.05 -7.65 4.25
CA ASN A 152 -12.37 -9.07 4.53
C ASN A 152 -12.74 -9.36 5.99
N MET A 153 -12.57 -8.40 6.90
CA MET A 153 -12.95 -8.52 8.31
C MET A 153 -14.33 -7.94 8.63
N LEU A 154 -14.93 -7.18 7.71
CA LEU A 154 -16.21 -6.48 7.84
C LEU A 154 -17.36 -7.30 7.25
#